data_AF-A0A395MAT0-F1
#
_entry.id   AF-A0A395MAT0-F1
#
_cell.length_a   1.000
_cell.length_b   1.000
_cell.length_c   1.000
_cell.angle_alpha   90.00
_cell.angle_beta   90.00
_cell.angle_gamma   90.00
#
_symmetry.space_group_name_H-M   'P 1'
#
loop_
_entity.id
_entity.type
_entity.pdbx_description
1 polymer ?
#
loop_
_entity_poly.entity_id
_entity_poly.type
_entity_poly.pdbx_seq_one_letter_code
_entity_poly.pdbx_strand_id
1 'polypeptide(L)'
;MLRKAAAEDPTRGNPPLKIDLVFPRNETYNPSPMFPIVFSYGDPEFLPLFEPIVSYTVWNYSNYNKSIHAELREKPLVNHSSSSPHIEFDYYTYPFNTEGTWELSVHLRWANCYMQPPTERYPEESIRLRRNATAVGTVVFTTRGPLKQVDLVAATNNETCSTPIGLSVNFIEQKVPPWGDKSDNDFEGFYCALTQSLVEADRCADTLVPANVSSIDATMTSWQCSWPGDEPDGVDSWARSTLGIAGILIAASPTVCQANGTSETIPRGVQTGKWTDYNCPDRVEDLYRDYDEWQRWEPLQTQDAWDDAIRIWKEWDRPSKRITFTSSVATTVKLADGPDCGLLVGAVCDWIWCSEEMDTSDSGPAAQLLWNSFAGLNELFVLLDHELSKAANQISQSLRNSGNDSAPIPRGGDDTYFSAAKDLHIWGAGNLTELFFNESLTYLWNFTENQGPRDSLKNATMAIVEQSIIVANDMMSTEKKGWKAENFTSFDGYVVDVIKGWRKANANLLYWTFGGSDESIDMLWTMMSSAKLISRRYLPKGSMNARRKNLKAAIKKTFHAYTSPDLW
;
A
#
# COMPACT_ATOMS: atom_id res chain seq x y z
N MET A 1 10.81 -1.82 -20.05
CA MET A 1 10.17 -2.04 -21.37
C MET A 1 8.99 -1.11 -21.52
N LEU A 2 9.10 -0.13 -22.42
CA LEU A 2 7.99 0.68 -22.90
C LEU A 2 7.04 -0.23 -23.70
N ARG A 3 5.82 -0.46 -23.22
CA ARG A 3 4.76 -1.04 -24.05
C ARG A 3 4.48 -0.05 -25.18
N LYS A 4 4.64 -0.52 -26.43
CA LYS A 4 4.10 0.15 -27.61
C LYS A 4 2.61 0.38 -27.35
N ALA A 5 2.23 1.64 -27.18
CA ALA A 5 0.85 2.06 -27.29
C ALA A 5 0.34 1.61 -28.66
N ALA A 6 -0.76 0.85 -28.65
CA ALA A 6 -1.54 0.61 -29.85
C ALA A 6 -1.95 1.99 -30.39
N ALA A 7 -1.86 2.15 -31.70
CA ALA A 7 -2.29 3.35 -32.39
C ALA A 7 -3.80 3.56 -32.17
N GLU A 8 -4.15 4.47 -31.26
CA GLU A 8 -5.50 5.01 -31.11
C GLU A 8 -5.50 6.49 -31.57
N ASP A 9 -6.55 6.80 -32.33
CA ASP A 9 -7.03 8.08 -32.85
C ASP A 9 -6.31 9.39 -32.41
N PRO A 10 -5.76 10.20 -33.36
CA PRO A 10 -5.03 11.44 -33.06
C PRO A 10 -5.90 12.61 -32.53
N THR A 11 -7.17 12.37 -32.21
CA THR A 11 -8.08 13.39 -31.66
C THR A 11 -8.31 13.30 -30.15
N ARG A 12 -7.75 12.30 -29.45
CA ARG A 12 -7.84 12.19 -27.98
C ARG A 12 -6.65 12.89 -27.33
N GLY A 13 -6.85 14.12 -26.86
CA GLY A 13 -5.84 14.84 -26.08
C GLY A 13 -5.38 14.05 -24.85
N ASN A 14 -4.14 14.29 -24.41
CA ASN A 14 -3.61 13.65 -23.20
C ASN A 14 -4.53 13.91 -22.00
N PRO A 15 -4.72 12.93 -21.09
CA PRO A 15 -5.54 13.15 -19.91
C PRO A 15 -4.96 14.28 -19.04
N PRO A 16 -5.81 15.19 -18.51
CA PRO A 16 -5.34 16.33 -17.73
C PRO A 16 -4.89 15.94 -16.33
N LEU A 17 -3.98 16.72 -15.74
CA LEU A 17 -3.77 16.69 -14.29
C LEU A 17 -4.99 17.34 -13.61
N LYS A 18 -5.65 16.61 -12.71
CA LYS A 18 -6.79 17.11 -11.93
C LYS A 18 -6.44 17.28 -10.46
N ILE A 19 -6.76 18.43 -9.90
CA ILE A 19 -6.59 18.76 -8.47
C ILE A 19 -7.90 19.32 -7.95
N ASP A 20 -8.41 18.86 -6.81
CA ASP A 20 -9.66 19.34 -6.21
C ASP A 20 -9.54 19.41 -4.67
N LEU A 21 -10.18 20.41 -4.08
CA LEU A 21 -10.41 20.52 -2.64
C LEU A 21 -11.61 19.66 -2.25
N VAL A 22 -11.40 18.43 -1.81
CA VAL A 22 -12.48 17.49 -1.43
C VAL A 22 -13.32 18.01 -0.26
N PHE A 23 -12.68 18.59 0.75
CA PHE A 23 -13.30 19.10 1.97
C PHE A 23 -12.45 20.24 2.57
N PRO A 24 -13.03 21.30 3.16
CA PRO A 24 -14.46 21.57 3.36
C PRO A 24 -15.15 22.14 2.11
N ARG A 25 -16.48 22.01 2.06
CA ARG A 25 -17.35 22.64 1.05
C ARG A 25 -18.13 23.82 1.65
N ASN A 26 -18.84 24.57 0.82
CA ASN A 26 -19.65 25.73 1.25
C ASN A 26 -20.91 25.27 2.00
N GLU A 27 -20.70 24.75 3.20
CA GLU A 27 -21.71 24.14 4.05
C GLU A 27 -21.50 24.55 5.52
N THR A 28 -22.41 24.07 6.37
CA THR A 28 -22.32 24.22 7.83
C THR A 28 -21.96 22.89 8.45
N TYR A 29 -20.81 22.85 9.14
CA TYR A 29 -20.33 21.71 9.90
C TYR A 29 -20.49 21.98 11.39
N ASN A 30 -20.50 20.92 12.22
CA ASN A 30 -20.31 21.13 13.64
C ASN A 30 -18.86 21.58 13.90
N PRO A 31 -18.59 22.39 14.95
CA PRO A 31 -17.24 22.57 15.43
C PRO A 31 -16.63 21.21 15.72
N SER A 32 -15.39 20.98 15.28
CA SER A 32 -14.73 19.67 15.38
C SER A 32 -13.48 19.73 16.23
N PRO A 33 -13.24 18.76 17.13
CA PRO A 33 -11.96 18.64 17.82
C PRO A 33 -10.78 18.49 16.86
N MET A 34 -10.99 17.85 15.71
CA MET A 34 -10.03 17.77 14.62
C MET A 34 -10.76 18.03 13.30
N PHE A 35 -10.49 19.15 12.65
CA PHE A 35 -11.14 19.55 11.42
C PHE A 35 -10.17 19.37 10.25
N PRO A 36 -10.45 18.46 9.30
CA PRO A 36 -9.55 18.20 8.18
C PRO A 36 -9.71 19.23 7.05
N ILE A 37 -8.68 19.40 6.24
CA ILE A 37 -8.72 20.02 4.91
C ILE A 37 -8.12 19.01 3.93
N VAL A 38 -8.91 18.55 2.97
CA VAL A 38 -8.61 17.38 2.14
C VAL A 38 -8.53 17.78 0.68
N PHE A 39 -7.46 17.35 0.00
CA PHE A 39 -7.24 17.52 -1.43
C PHE A 39 -7.12 16.17 -2.13
N SER A 40 -7.56 16.11 -3.38
CA SER A 40 -7.42 14.95 -4.25
C SER A 40 -6.68 15.30 -5.53
N TYR A 41 -5.85 14.38 -6.00
CA TYR A 41 -5.14 14.44 -7.26
C TYR A 41 -5.59 13.27 -8.13
N GLY A 42 -6.36 13.56 -9.18
CA GLY A 42 -7.05 12.54 -9.97
C GLY A 42 -6.10 11.59 -10.70
N ASP A 43 -5.01 12.11 -11.24
CA ASP A 43 -4.12 11.35 -12.14
C ASP A 43 -2.67 11.44 -11.63
N PRO A 44 -2.28 10.60 -10.65
CA PRO A 44 -1.01 10.73 -9.95
C PRO A 44 0.22 10.53 -10.84
N GLU A 45 0.07 9.84 -11.97
CA GLU A 45 1.13 9.65 -12.97
C GLU A 45 1.68 10.96 -13.54
N PHE A 46 0.89 12.04 -13.49
CA PHE A 46 1.30 13.36 -13.98
C PHE A 46 1.87 14.27 -12.88
N LEU A 47 1.85 13.85 -11.61
CA LEU A 47 2.42 14.66 -10.53
C LEU A 47 3.92 14.97 -10.73
N PRO A 48 4.77 14.04 -11.20
CA PRO A 48 6.16 14.37 -11.52
C PRO A 48 6.34 15.32 -12.71
N LEU A 49 5.34 15.40 -13.60
CA LEU A 49 5.38 16.23 -14.80
C LEU A 49 5.09 17.71 -14.50
N PHE A 50 4.19 17.95 -13.54
CA PHE A 50 3.73 19.28 -13.16
C PHE A 50 4.24 19.74 -11.79
N GLU A 51 4.75 18.84 -10.96
CA GLU A 51 5.20 19.10 -9.59
C GLU A 51 4.30 20.10 -8.83
N PRO A 52 2.99 19.78 -8.70
CA PRO A 52 2.05 20.70 -8.06
C PRO A 52 2.41 20.86 -6.58
N ILE A 53 2.27 22.08 -6.10
CA ILE A 53 2.47 22.51 -4.71
C ILE A 53 1.19 23.25 -4.36
N VAL A 54 0.33 22.60 -3.59
CA VAL A 54 -0.89 23.23 -3.08
C VAL A 54 -0.52 24.10 -1.88
N SER A 55 -1.07 25.30 -1.82
CA SER A 55 -0.97 26.17 -0.66
C SER A 55 -2.33 26.77 -0.40
N TYR A 56 -2.66 27.01 0.86
CA TYR A 56 -3.93 27.59 1.19
C TYR A 56 -3.84 28.49 2.41
N THR A 57 -4.81 29.39 2.53
CA THR A 57 -4.88 30.34 3.63
C THR A 57 -6.30 30.39 4.16
N VAL A 58 -6.41 30.30 5.48
CA VAL A 58 -7.68 30.36 6.22
C VAL A 58 -7.81 31.72 6.89
N TRP A 59 -8.95 32.37 6.69
CA TRP A 59 -9.31 33.63 7.31
C TRP A 59 -10.57 33.47 8.16
N ASN A 60 -10.66 34.27 9.23
CA ASN A 60 -11.95 34.52 9.85
C ASN A 60 -12.72 35.46 8.92
N TYR A 61 -13.86 35.03 8.40
CA TYR A 61 -14.66 35.81 7.45
C TYR A 61 -15.09 37.18 8.03
N SER A 62 -15.23 37.26 9.36
CA SER A 62 -15.61 38.51 10.03
C SER A 62 -14.42 39.41 10.37
N ASN A 63 -13.19 38.92 10.24
CA ASN A 63 -11.97 39.65 10.61
C ASN A 63 -10.76 39.19 9.79
N TYR A 64 -10.51 39.88 8.67
CA TYR A 64 -9.38 39.63 7.76
C TYR A 64 -8.05 40.24 8.23
N ASN A 65 -7.94 40.76 9.46
CA ASN A 65 -6.72 41.48 9.88
C ASN A 65 -5.49 40.57 9.98
N LYS A 66 -5.67 39.26 10.20
CA LYS A 66 -4.61 38.24 10.14
C LYS A 66 -5.18 36.92 9.64
N SER A 67 -4.44 36.23 8.78
CA SER A 67 -4.75 34.85 8.42
C SER A 67 -4.59 33.99 9.67
N ILE A 68 -5.55 33.13 9.92
CA ILE A 68 -5.50 32.20 11.05
C ILE A 68 -4.46 31.13 10.78
N HIS A 69 -4.34 30.74 9.51
CA HIS A 69 -3.41 29.71 9.08
C HIS A 69 -3.02 29.91 7.61
N ALA A 70 -1.76 29.60 7.27
CA ALA A 70 -1.24 29.65 5.91
C ALA A 70 -0.28 28.48 5.71
N GLU A 71 -0.70 27.50 4.90
CA GLU A 71 0.07 26.28 4.68
C GLU A 71 0.62 26.24 3.26
N LEU A 72 1.87 25.81 3.11
CA LEU A 72 2.47 25.48 1.83
C LEU A 72 2.82 24.00 1.85
N ARG A 73 2.13 23.21 1.03
CA ARG A 73 2.40 21.79 0.91
C ARG A 73 3.60 21.59 0.01
N GLU A 74 4.59 20.83 0.50
CA GLU A 74 5.66 20.30 -0.35
C GLU A 74 5.04 19.45 -1.48
N LYS A 75 5.80 19.23 -2.55
CA LYS A 75 5.31 18.47 -3.71
C LYS A 75 4.84 17.08 -3.28
N PRO A 76 3.75 16.55 -3.85
CA PRO A 76 3.34 15.17 -3.65
C PRO A 76 4.48 14.20 -3.99
N LEU A 77 5.02 13.52 -2.97
CA LEU A 77 5.97 12.42 -3.14
C LEU A 77 5.19 11.16 -3.50
N VAL A 78 4.92 11.00 -4.79
CA VAL A 78 4.03 9.95 -5.30
C VAL A 78 4.80 8.96 -6.14
N ASN A 79 4.84 7.70 -5.69
CA ASN A 79 5.31 6.60 -6.52
C ASN A 79 4.37 6.45 -7.73
N HIS A 80 4.94 6.17 -8.91
CA HIS A 80 4.19 5.97 -10.16
C HIS A 80 3.14 4.83 -10.09
N SER A 81 3.12 4.04 -9.02
CA SER A 81 2.16 2.97 -8.72
C SER A 81 1.03 3.38 -7.76
N SER A 82 0.98 4.63 -7.30
CA SER A 82 -0.13 5.09 -6.47
C SER A 82 -1.46 5.04 -7.22
N SER A 83 -2.53 4.84 -6.48
CA SER A 83 -3.87 4.81 -7.02
C SER A 83 -4.39 6.20 -7.40
N SER A 84 -5.27 6.21 -8.39
CA SER A 84 -6.12 7.35 -8.73
C SER A 84 -7.44 7.30 -7.91
N PRO A 85 -7.84 8.36 -7.21
CA PRO A 85 -7.09 9.59 -6.92
C PRO A 85 -6.09 9.43 -5.76
N HIS A 86 -4.98 10.17 -5.80
CA HIS A 86 -4.08 10.34 -4.66
C HIS A 86 -4.67 11.38 -3.71
N ILE A 87 -4.74 11.08 -2.40
CA ILE A 87 -5.35 11.96 -1.41
C ILE A 87 -4.28 12.51 -0.48
N GLU A 88 -4.39 13.79 -0.18
CA GLU A 88 -3.55 14.44 0.83
C GLU A 88 -4.44 15.32 1.69
N PHE A 89 -4.21 15.33 3.00
CA PHE A 89 -4.99 16.17 3.91
C PHE A 89 -4.12 16.72 5.04
N ASP A 90 -4.59 17.81 5.62
CA ASP A 90 -4.09 18.33 6.90
C ASP A 90 -5.26 18.37 7.88
N TYR A 91 -4.99 18.53 9.18
CA TYR A 91 -6.03 18.67 10.19
C TYR A 91 -5.69 19.73 11.22
N TYR A 92 -6.74 20.30 11.81
CA TYR A 92 -6.64 21.45 12.70
C TYR A 92 -7.50 21.25 13.94
N THR A 93 -6.91 21.48 15.11
CA THR A 93 -7.64 21.48 16.40
C THR A 93 -8.23 22.85 16.73
N TYR A 94 -7.61 23.94 16.24
CA TYR A 94 -8.07 25.32 16.34
C TYR A 94 -7.89 25.99 14.97
N PRO A 95 -8.78 26.89 14.51
CA PRO A 95 -9.93 27.48 15.22
C PRO A 95 -11.26 26.73 15.04
N PHE A 96 -11.27 25.66 14.25
CA PHE A 96 -12.51 25.01 13.80
C PHE A 96 -13.22 24.18 14.87
N ASN A 97 -12.64 24.08 16.08
CA ASN A 97 -13.31 23.60 17.28
C ASN A 97 -14.25 24.64 17.91
N THR A 98 -14.32 25.85 17.36
CA THR A 98 -15.25 26.91 17.77
C THR A 98 -16.27 27.22 16.68
N GLU A 99 -17.37 27.87 17.05
CA GLU A 99 -18.33 28.37 16.05
C GLU A 99 -17.75 29.59 15.32
N GLY A 100 -17.96 29.64 14.00
CA GLY A 100 -17.44 30.74 13.18
C GLY A 100 -17.79 30.61 11.71
N THR A 101 -17.38 31.63 10.95
CA THR A 101 -17.42 31.63 9.48
C THR A 101 -16.00 31.79 8.97
N TRP A 102 -15.59 30.89 8.12
CA TRP A 102 -14.20 30.73 7.70
C TRP A 102 -14.11 30.83 6.19
N GLU A 103 -13.10 31.55 5.70
CA GLU A 103 -12.77 31.61 4.28
C GLU A 103 -11.47 30.85 4.05
N LEU A 104 -11.51 29.83 3.20
CA LEU A 104 -10.35 29.07 2.76
C LEU A 104 -10.06 29.42 1.31
N SER A 105 -8.93 30.07 1.08
CA SER A 105 -8.42 30.41 -0.26
C SER A 105 -7.31 29.44 -0.67
N VAL A 106 -7.44 28.83 -1.84
CA VAL A 106 -6.52 27.79 -2.33
C VAL A 106 -5.72 28.33 -3.52
N HIS A 107 -4.41 28.10 -3.49
CA HIS A 107 -3.45 28.49 -4.50
C HIS A 107 -2.60 27.29 -4.91
N LEU A 108 -2.39 27.12 -6.21
CA LEU A 108 -1.55 26.08 -6.78
C LEU A 108 -0.30 26.71 -7.38
N ARG A 109 0.87 26.26 -6.93
CA ARG A 109 2.13 26.45 -7.67
C ARG A 109 2.42 25.18 -8.46
N TRP A 110 2.83 25.33 -9.70
CA TRP A 110 3.02 24.18 -10.59
C TRP A 110 3.99 24.52 -11.71
N ALA A 111 4.68 23.52 -12.23
CA ALA A 111 5.70 23.64 -13.26
C ALA A 111 5.15 23.31 -14.65
N ASN A 112 5.60 24.05 -15.65
CA ASN A 112 5.37 23.75 -17.06
C ASN A 112 6.56 24.11 -17.94
N CYS A 113 6.64 23.49 -19.10
CA CYS A 113 7.53 23.92 -20.17
C CYS A 113 6.88 25.06 -20.95
N TYR A 114 7.70 26.00 -21.43
CA TYR A 114 7.30 26.94 -22.48
C TYR A 114 8.40 27.10 -23.52
N MET A 115 7.99 27.44 -24.75
CA MET A 115 8.92 27.76 -25.83
C MET A 115 9.36 29.22 -25.68
N GLN A 116 10.65 29.44 -25.43
CA GLN A 116 11.25 30.76 -25.42
C GLN A 116 11.70 31.11 -26.84
N PRO A 117 11.22 32.24 -27.42
CA PRO A 117 11.65 32.67 -28.74
C PRO A 117 13.13 33.06 -28.76
N PRO A 118 13.78 33.07 -29.94
CA PRO A 118 15.18 33.46 -30.05
C PRO A 118 15.41 34.87 -29.51
N THR A 119 16.54 35.06 -28.82
CA THR A 119 17.00 36.35 -28.31
C THR A 119 18.41 36.64 -28.83
N GLU A 120 18.89 37.88 -28.73
CA GLU A 120 20.28 38.21 -29.13
C GLU A 120 21.34 37.34 -28.44
N ARG A 121 21.04 36.82 -27.24
CA ARG A 121 21.92 35.95 -26.46
C ARG A 121 21.74 34.45 -26.79
N TYR A 122 20.59 34.06 -27.33
CA TYR A 122 20.24 32.68 -27.67
C TYR A 122 19.55 32.66 -29.04
N PRO A 123 20.31 32.44 -30.13
CA PRO A 123 19.81 32.60 -31.50
C PRO A 123 18.82 31.50 -31.95
N GLU A 124 18.57 30.50 -31.11
CA GLU A 124 17.63 29.40 -31.38
C GLU A 124 16.48 29.42 -30.37
N GLU A 125 15.32 28.90 -30.78
CA GLU A 125 14.22 28.62 -29.85
C GLU A 125 14.70 27.62 -28.81
N SER A 126 14.37 27.89 -27.54
CA SER A 126 14.75 27.00 -26.44
C SER A 126 13.55 26.68 -25.58
N ILE A 127 13.45 25.42 -25.16
CA ILE A 127 12.48 24.99 -24.17
C ILE A 127 13.00 25.45 -22.81
N ARG A 128 12.15 26.11 -22.03
CA ARG A 128 12.46 26.56 -20.68
C ARG A 128 11.44 26.05 -19.69
N LEU A 129 11.90 25.82 -18.47
CA LEU A 129 11.01 25.52 -17.35
C LEU A 129 10.46 26.81 -16.76
N ARG A 130 9.19 26.81 -16.35
CA ARG A 130 8.55 27.90 -15.61
C ARG A 130 7.69 27.33 -14.49
N ARG A 131 7.73 27.95 -13.31
CA ARG A 131 6.70 27.76 -12.29
C ARG A 131 5.65 28.85 -12.41
N ASN A 132 4.39 28.44 -12.49
CA ASN A 132 3.23 29.30 -12.42
C ASN A 132 2.62 29.22 -11.03
N ALA A 133 1.94 30.29 -10.63
CA ALA A 133 1.08 30.31 -9.47
C ALA A 133 -0.33 30.67 -9.95
N THR A 134 -1.31 29.85 -9.60
CA THR A 134 -2.70 29.96 -10.03
C THR A 134 -3.60 29.94 -8.81
N ALA A 135 -4.49 30.90 -8.66
CA ALA A 135 -5.56 30.82 -7.67
C ALA A 135 -6.56 29.76 -8.13
N VAL A 136 -6.80 28.75 -7.30
CA VAL A 136 -7.71 27.63 -7.63
C VAL A 136 -9.15 28.02 -7.31
N GLY A 137 -9.37 28.68 -6.18
CA GLY A 137 -10.68 29.15 -5.76
C GLY A 137 -10.72 29.45 -4.27
N THR A 138 -11.90 29.87 -3.82
CA THR A 138 -12.16 30.21 -2.42
C THR A 138 -13.47 29.54 -1.98
N VAL A 139 -13.45 28.90 -0.82
CA VAL A 139 -14.65 28.38 -0.15
C VAL A 139 -14.91 29.17 1.12
N VAL A 140 -16.17 29.50 1.36
CA VAL A 140 -16.63 30.01 2.65
C VAL A 140 -17.44 28.90 3.30
N PHE A 141 -17.09 28.51 4.52
CA PHE A 141 -17.82 27.49 5.28
C PHE A 141 -18.06 27.97 6.71
N THR A 142 -18.98 27.31 7.40
CA THR A 142 -19.36 27.68 8.76
C THR A 142 -19.23 26.50 9.72
N THR A 143 -18.80 26.77 10.94
CA THR A 143 -18.87 25.83 12.06
C THR A 143 -19.95 26.31 13.03
N ARG A 144 -20.94 25.47 13.31
CA ARG A 144 -22.07 25.80 14.19
C ARG A 144 -22.68 24.54 14.81
N GLY A 145 -23.01 24.59 16.09
CA GLY A 145 -23.60 23.46 16.82
C GLY A 145 -22.67 22.87 17.87
N PRO A 146 -23.02 21.69 18.42
CA PRO A 146 -22.21 21.05 19.46
C PRO A 146 -20.87 20.58 18.91
N LEU A 147 -19.84 20.59 19.76
CA LEU A 147 -18.53 20.04 19.42
C LEU A 147 -18.67 18.55 19.07
N LYS A 148 -18.38 18.18 17.82
CA LYS A 148 -18.52 16.83 17.27
C LYS A 148 -17.53 16.63 16.13
N GLN A 149 -16.87 15.47 16.10
CA GLN A 149 -15.99 15.08 14.99
C GLN A 149 -16.74 15.12 13.65
N VAL A 150 -16.09 15.65 12.62
CA VAL A 150 -16.64 15.70 11.24
C VAL A 150 -16.88 14.29 10.72
N ASP A 151 -18.04 14.05 10.14
CA ASP A 151 -18.33 12.83 9.36
C ASP A 151 -17.96 13.10 7.89
N LEU A 152 -16.74 12.71 7.51
CA LEU A 152 -16.20 12.94 6.17
C LEU A 152 -16.94 12.16 5.08
N VAL A 153 -17.48 10.97 5.41
CA VAL A 153 -18.30 10.20 4.45
C VAL A 153 -19.56 11.00 4.14
N ALA A 154 -20.28 11.44 5.17
CA ALA A 154 -21.49 12.25 4.97
C ALA A 154 -21.20 13.58 4.26
N ALA A 155 -20.08 14.24 4.59
CA ALA A 155 -19.70 15.53 4.02
C ALA A 155 -19.24 15.46 2.54
N THR A 156 -18.87 14.27 2.04
CA THR A 156 -18.36 14.09 0.67
C THR A 156 -19.27 13.25 -0.24
N ASN A 157 -20.39 12.76 0.28
CA ASN A 157 -21.35 11.91 -0.42
C ASN A 157 -22.29 12.66 -1.39
N ASN A 158 -22.13 13.98 -1.55
CA ASN A 158 -23.03 14.78 -2.38
C ASN A 158 -22.51 14.86 -3.83
N GLU A 159 -23.18 14.17 -4.76
CA GLU A 159 -22.84 14.14 -6.20
C GLU A 159 -22.92 15.54 -6.88
N THR A 160 -23.53 16.52 -6.21
CA THR A 160 -23.64 17.91 -6.71
C THR A 160 -23.22 18.93 -5.65
N CYS A 161 -22.06 19.56 -5.86
CA CYS A 161 -21.60 20.74 -5.12
C CYS A 161 -21.88 21.98 -5.97
N SER A 162 -22.38 23.05 -5.33
CA SER A 162 -22.78 24.27 -6.02
C SER A 162 -21.60 25.10 -6.56
N THR A 163 -20.39 24.83 -6.06
CA THR A 163 -19.13 25.51 -6.43
C THR A 163 -17.96 24.54 -6.34
N PRO A 164 -17.62 23.80 -7.41
CA PRO A 164 -16.42 22.97 -7.43
C PRO A 164 -15.18 23.85 -7.29
N ILE A 165 -14.20 23.40 -6.51
CA ILE A 165 -12.93 24.11 -6.30
C ILE A 165 -11.82 23.16 -6.70
N GLY A 166 -11.44 23.26 -7.96
CA GLY A 166 -10.41 22.42 -8.53
C GLY A 166 -9.93 22.96 -9.86
N LEU A 167 -8.84 22.37 -10.34
CA LEU A 167 -8.17 22.77 -11.56
C LEU A 167 -7.83 21.53 -12.37
N SER A 168 -8.10 21.60 -13.67
CA SER A 168 -7.62 20.65 -14.67
C SER A 168 -6.59 21.32 -15.57
N VAL A 169 -5.39 20.75 -15.65
CA VAL A 169 -4.30 21.26 -16.48
C VAL A 169 -4.16 20.38 -17.73
N ASN A 170 -4.58 20.91 -18.88
CA ASN A 170 -4.42 20.25 -20.17
C ASN A 170 -3.02 20.51 -20.73
N PHE A 171 -2.41 19.50 -21.35
CA PHE A 171 -1.11 19.65 -22.01
C PHE A 171 -1.06 18.96 -23.37
N ILE A 172 -0.25 19.55 -24.25
CA ILE A 172 -0.10 19.13 -25.65
C ILE A 172 0.89 17.96 -25.72
N GLU A 173 2.06 18.14 -25.12
CA GLU A 173 3.16 17.19 -25.18
C GLU A 173 4.11 17.34 -23.99
N GLN A 174 4.92 16.31 -23.74
CA GLN A 174 5.99 16.33 -22.75
C GLN A 174 7.31 16.71 -23.42
N LYS A 175 8.11 17.56 -22.78
CA LYS A 175 9.43 17.94 -23.28
C LYS A 175 10.49 17.76 -22.20
N VAL A 176 11.72 17.55 -22.65
CA VAL A 176 12.91 17.52 -21.78
C VAL A 176 13.48 18.95 -21.73
N PRO A 177 13.50 19.62 -20.57
CA PRO A 177 14.17 20.90 -20.45
C PRO A 177 15.69 20.74 -20.65
N PRO A 178 16.40 21.71 -21.26
CA PRO A 178 17.83 21.64 -21.47
C PRO A 178 18.59 21.47 -20.15
N TRP A 179 19.54 20.52 -20.10
CA TRP A 179 20.40 20.31 -18.94
C TRP A 179 21.16 21.60 -18.60
N GLY A 180 20.88 22.18 -17.44
CA GLY A 180 21.53 23.39 -16.96
C GLY A 180 20.72 24.67 -17.05
N ASP A 181 19.40 24.60 -17.21
CA ASP A 181 18.51 25.73 -16.90
C ASP A 181 18.54 26.00 -15.38
N LYS A 182 19.59 26.68 -14.91
CA LYS A 182 19.89 27.00 -13.50
C LYS A 182 18.87 27.92 -12.83
N SER A 183 17.75 28.26 -13.49
CA SER A 183 16.76 29.15 -12.91
C SER A 183 15.91 28.48 -11.84
N ASP A 184 15.87 27.14 -11.78
CA ASP A 184 15.12 26.43 -10.75
C ASP A 184 15.83 25.12 -10.38
N ASN A 185 16.68 25.17 -9.35
CA ASN A 185 17.40 23.99 -8.83
C ASN A 185 16.47 22.97 -8.16
N ASP A 186 15.19 23.33 -7.97
CA ASP A 186 14.23 22.57 -7.20
C ASP A 186 13.25 21.82 -8.11
N PHE A 187 13.51 21.64 -9.40
CA PHE A 187 12.73 20.74 -10.27
C PHE A 187 13.41 19.37 -10.34
N GLU A 188 12.74 18.34 -9.84
CA GLU A 188 13.25 16.97 -9.73
C GLU A 188 12.80 16.10 -10.92
N GLY A 189 11.77 16.54 -11.66
CA GLY A 189 11.28 15.85 -12.85
C GLY A 189 12.28 15.82 -14.02
N PHE A 190 12.27 14.72 -14.78
CA PHE A 190 13.04 14.60 -16.04
C PHE A 190 12.32 15.23 -17.25
N TYR A 191 11.02 15.45 -17.14
CA TYR A 191 10.15 15.98 -18.19
C TYR A 191 9.26 17.07 -17.61
N CYS A 192 8.91 18.09 -18.40
CA CYS A 192 7.82 19.03 -18.09
C CYS A 192 6.75 19.03 -19.19
N ALA A 193 5.53 19.45 -18.84
CA ALA A 193 4.41 19.54 -19.78
C ALA A 193 4.41 20.87 -20.55
N LEU A 194 4.30 20.82 -21.88
CA LEU A 194 3.93 21.99 -22.68
C LEU A 194 2.41 22.18 -22.61
N THR A 195 1.99 23.12 -21.77
CA THR A 195 0.58 23.34 -21.41
C THR A 195 -0.24 23.94 -22.54
N GLN A 196 -1.48 23.48 -22.67
CA GLN A 196 -2.46 24.02 -23.61
C GLN A 196 -3.38 25.05 -22.94
N SER A 197 -4.03 24.66 -21.85
CA SER A 197 -5.05 25.46 -21.18
C SER A 197 -5.24 25.02 -19.72
N LEU A 198 -5.71 25.96 -18.91
CA LEU A 198 -6.23 25.71 -17.57
C LEU A 198 -7.76 25.69 -17.67
N VAL A 199 -8.38 24.63 -17.14
CA VAL A 199 -9.83 24.48 -17.10
C VAL A 199 -10.24 24.40 -15.64
N GLU A 200 -11.20 25.21 -15.23
CA GLU A 200 -11.82 25.10 -13.90
C GLU A 200 -12.48 23.72 -13.77
N ALA A 201 -12.48 23.15 -12.57
CA ALA A 201 -13.10 21.84 -12.37
C ALA A 201 -14.60 21.89 -12.70
N ASP A 202 -15.03 21.12 -13.71
CA ASP A 202 -16.45 21.00 -14.11
C ASP A 202 -17.29 20.14 -13.14
N ARG A 203 -16.65 19.50 -12.15
CA ARG A 203 -17.28 18.55 -11.22
C ARG A 203 -16.64 18.63 -9.85
N CYS A 204 -17.40 18.20 -8.85
CA CYS A 204 -16.91 17.92 -7.51
C CYS A 204 -16.10 16.63 -7.55
N ALA A 205 -14.99 16.60 -6.81
CA ALA A 205 -14.12 15.47 -6.64
C ALA A 205 -14.88 14.18 -6.37
N ASP A 206 -14.24 13.09 -6.77
CA ASP A 206 -14.58 11.72 -6.41
C ASP A 206 -15.03 11.63 -4.95
N THR A 207 -16.19 11.04 -4.70
CA THR A 207 -16.66 10.72 -3.35
C THR A 207 -15.58 9.93 -2.62
N LEU A 208 -15.17 10.38 -1.43
CA LEU A 208 -14.23 9.62 -0.63
C LEU A 208 -14.87 8.28 -0.29
N VAL A 209 -14.29 7.19 -0.79
CA VAL A 209 -14.73 5.86 -0.40
C VAL A 209 -14.47 5.66 1.11
N PRO A 210 -15.27 4.84 1.81
CA PRO A 210 -15.12 4.65 3.25
C PRO A 210 -13.70 4.30 3.70
N ALA A 211 -12.94 3.56 2.88
CA ALA A 211 -11.54 3.24 3.15
C ALA A 211 -10.64 4.49 3.26
N ASN A 212 -10.83 5.48 2.39
CA ASN A 212 -10.07 6.73 2.42
C ASN A 212 -10.41 7.51 3.69
N VAL A 213 -11.70 7.57 4.06
CA VAL A 213 -12.14 8.25 5.29
C VAL A 213 -11.57 7.57 6.53
N SER A 214 -11.66 6.24 6.63
CA SER A 214 -11.08 5.51 7.77
C SER A 214 -9.57 5.71 7.89
N SER A 215 -8.86 5.81 6.76
CA SER A 215 -7.41 6.09 6.76
C SER A 215 -7.09 7.52 7.23
N ILE A 216 -7.87 8.51 6.80
CA ILE A 216 -7.77 9.90 7.27
C ILE A 216 -8.02 9.95 8.79
N ASP A 217 -9.12 9.37 9.27
CA ASP A 217 -9.50 9.36 10.68
C ASP A 217 -8.45 8.66 11.56
N ALA A 218 -7.96 7.50 11.13
CA ALA A 218 -6.92 6.75 11.83
C ALA A 218 -5.62 7.54 11.94
N THR A 219 -5.23 8.21 10.85
CA THR A 219 -4.02 9.03 10.81
C THR A 219 -4.15 10.25 11.73
N MET A 220 -5.25 11.00 11.63
CA MET A 220 -5.51 12.16 12.51
C MET A 220 -5.46 11.75 13.99
N THR A 221 -6.10 10.63 14.32
CA THR A 221 -6.11 10.06 15.68
C THR A 221 -4.71 9.67 16.14
N SER A 222 -3.96 8.95 15.30
CA SER A 222 -2.58 8.52 15.61
C SER A 222 -1.66 9.70 15.95
N TRP A 223 -1.76 10.81 15.21
CA TRP A 223 -0.92 11.99 15.44
C TRP A 223 -1.31 12.74 16.71
N GLN A 224 -2.60 12.88 16.97
CA GLN A 224 -3.07 13.46 18.23
C GLN A 224 -2.57 12.66 19.44
N CYS A 225 -2.42 11.34 19.29
CA CYS A 225 -1.90 10.45 20.33
C CYS A 225 -0.37 10.46 20.49
N SER A 226 0.39 10.96 19.52
CA SER A 226 1.87 10.90 19.54
C SER A 226 2.53 12.12 20.18
N TRP A 227 1.77 13.14 20.56
CA TRP A 227 2.28 14.35 21.19
C TRP A 227 2.30 14.26 22.73
N PRO A 228 3.47 14.27 23.38
CA PRO A 228 3.56 14.38 24.83
C PRO A 228 3.12 15.79 25.24
N GLY A 229 2.01 15.90 25.96
CA GLY A 229 1.52 17.16 26.47
C GLY A 229 2.48 17.75 27.50
N ASP A 230 3.19 18.81 27.11
CA ASP A 230 3.67 19.90 27.99
C ASP A 230 4.26 21.03 27.12
N GLU A 231 3.44 21.96 26.63
CA GLU A 231 3.73 23.40 26.67
C GLU A 231 2.51 24.25 26.20
N PRO A 232 2.18 25.36 26.90
CA PRO A 232 1.22 26.35 26.42
C PRO A 232 1.97 27.44 25.65
N ASP A 233 1.81 27.47 24.33
CA ASP A 233 1.62 28.65 23.48
C ASP A 233 1.95 28.29 22.02
N GLY A 234 1.10 28.76 21.11
CA GLY A 234 0.97 28.26 19.75
C GLY A 234 2.26 28.15 18.94
N VAL A 235 2.54 26.93 18.48
CA VAL A 235 3.33 26.65 17.29
C VAL A 235 2.68 25.47 16.57
N ASP A 236 2.41 25.67 15.28
CA ASP A 236 1.76 24.74 14.35
C ASP A 236 2.37 23.33 14.39
N SER A 237 1.52 22.31 14.52
CA SER A 237 1.90 20.89 14.51
C SER A 237 1.68 20.29 13.13
N TRP A 238 2.75 19.81 12.50
CA TRP A 238 2.78 19.35 11.12
C TRP A 238 2.43 17.86 11.08
N ALA A 239 1.28 17.49 10.52
CA ALA A 239 0.95 16.10 10.21
C ALA A 239 0.97 15.91 8.68
N ARG A 240 1.94 15.15 8.18
CA ARG A 240 2.08 14.82 6.74
C ARG A 240 1.61 13.39 6.53
N SER A 241 0.64 13.16 5.63
CA SER A 241 0.32 11.82 5.14
C SER A 241 0.07 11.84 3.63
N THR A 242 0.81 10.99 2.92
CA THR A 242 0.59 10.69 1.51
C THR A 242 -0.28 9.43 1.43
N LEU A 243 -1.56 9.60 1.10
CA LEU A 243 -2.46 8.47 0.84
C LEU A 243 -2.46 8.16 -0.67
N GLY A 244 -1.46 7.38 -1.10
CA GLY A 244 -1.66 6.52 -2.27
C GLY A 244 -2.41 5.29 -1.77
N ILE A 245 -3.46 4.81 -2.46
CA ILE A 245 -4.14 3.53 -2.19
C ILE A 245 -3.18 2.38 -2.55
N ALA A 246 -2.09 2.25 -1.80
CA ALA A 246 -1.85 1.03 -1.06
C ALA A 246 -2.43 1.32 0.32
N GLY A 247 -3.33 0.48 0.82
CA GLY A 247 -3.93 0.68 2.13
C GLY A 247 -2.84 0.61 3.20
N ILE A 248 -2.17 1.73 3.48
CA ILE A 248 -1.41 1.94 4.69
C ILE A 248 -2.49 2.20 5.73
N LEU A 249 -3.02 1.12 6.29
CA LEU A 249 -3.53 1.19 7.64
C LEU A 249 -2.29 1.43 8.48
N ILE A 250 -2.02 2.70 8.79
CA ILE A 250 -1.32 2.98 10.04
C ILE A 250 -2.23 2.34 11.08
N ALA A 251 -1.89 1.14 11.53
CA ALA A 251 -2.43 0.55 12.73
C ALA A 251 -2.04 1.53 13.85
N ALA A 252 -2.86 2.57 14.01
CA ALA A 252 -2.89 3.36 15.20
C ALA A 252 -3.19 2.35 16.29
N SER A 253 -2.23 2.15 17.19
CA SER A 253 -2.45 1.42 18.44
C SER A 253 -3.80 1.87 19.01
N PRO A 254 -4.66 0.97 19.53
CA PRO A 254 -5.89 1.41 20.18
C PRO A 254 -5.49 2.12 21.49
N THR A 255 -5.17 3.41 21.40
CA THR A 255 -5.05 4.28 22.56
C THR A 255 -6.46 4.74 22.87
N VAL A 256 -7.03 4.28 23.98
CA VAL A 256 -8.29 4.82 24.49
C VAL A 256 -7.99 6.23 25.03
N CYS A 257 -8.29 7.27 24.24
CA CYS A 257 -8.20 8.65 24.71
C CYS A 257 -9.27 8.90 25.79
N GLN A 258 -8.85 9.08 27.04
CA GLN A 258 -9.73 9.70 28.03
C GLN A 258 -9.87 11.19 27.74
N ALA A 259 -11.03 11.77 28.07
CA ALA A 259 -11.40 13.16 27.82
C ALA A 259 -10.45 14.22 28.44
N ASN A 260 -9.43 13.80 29.19
CA ASN A 260 -8.46 14.65 29.87
C ASN A 260 -7.06 14.66 29.20
N GLY A 261 -6.84 13.94 28.11
CA GLY A 261 -5.59 14.02 27.33
C GLY A 261 -4.36 13.34 27.95
N THR A 262 -4.50 12.50 28.98
CA THR A 262 -3.37 11.73 29.53
C THR A 262 -3.28 10.35 28.89
N SER A 263 -2.15 10.04 28.25
CA SER A 263 -1.81 8.70 27.77
C SER A 263 -1.24 7.87 28.93
N GLU A 264 -2.00 6.92 29.43
CA GLU A 264 -1.48 5.88 30.31
C GLU A 264 -1.09 4.68 29.44
N THR A 265 0.18 4.26 29.48
CA THR A 265 0.63 3.03 28.81
C THR A 265 -0.19 1.87 29.34
N ILE A 266 -0.99 1.23 28.48
CA ILE A 266 -1.76 0.03 28.84
C ILE A 266 -0.75 -1.01 29.34
N PRO A 267 -0.85 -1.47 30.61
CA PRO A 267 0.09 -2.47 31.13
C PRO A 267 0.13 -3.71 30.22
N ARG A 268 1.30 -4.36 30.10
CA ARG A 268 1.54 -5.51 29.22
C ARG A 268 0.50 -6.64 29.33
N GLY A 269 -0.21 -6.75 30.46
CA GLY A 269 -1.23 -7.78 30.72
C GLY A 269 -2.68 -7.30 30.66
N VAL A 270 -2.95 -6.09 30.15
CA VAL A 270 -4.33 -5.60 29.95
C VAL A 270 -4.67 -5.75 28.46
N GLN A 271 -5.68 -6.56 28.17
CA GLN A 271 -6.22 -6.76 26.82
C GLN A 271 -7.26 -5.68 26.50
N THR A 272 -7.39 -5.35 25.22
CA THR A 272 -8.44 -4.49 24.68
C THR A 272 -9.60 -5.34 24.16
N GLY A 273 -10.82 -4.80 24.22
CA GLY A 273 -12.01 -5.55 23.81
C GLY A 273 -12.43 -6.65 24.79
N LYS A 274 -13.23 -7.60 24.31
CA LYS A 274 -13.81 -8.73 25.05
C LYS A 274 -13.46 -10.08 24.43
N TRP A 275 -12.46 -10.13 23.56
CA TRP A 275 -12.07 -11.36 22.86
C TRP A 275 -11.55 -12.46 23.81
N THR A 276 -11.13 -12.10 25.02
CA THR A 276 -10.78 -13.00 26.13
C THR A 276 -11.96 -13.40 27.04
N ASP A 277 -13.14 -12.80 26.88
CA ASP A 277 -14.35 -13.15 27.66
C ASP A 277 -15.05 -14.41 27.11
N TYR A 278 -14.54 -14.98 26.02
CA TYR A 278 -15.12 -16.14 25.33
C TYR A 278 -14.32 -17.41 25.62
N ASN A 279 -15.01 -18.57 25.67
CA ASN A 279 -14.40 -19.88 25.92
C ASN A 279 -14.54 -20.82 24.71
N CYS A 280 -13.54 -21.67 24.50
CA CYS A 280 -13.39 -22.62 23.40
C CYS A 280 -14.39 -23.81 23.39
N PRO A 281 -15.05 -24.20 24.50
CA PRO A 281 -16.14 -25.18 24.44
C PRO A 281 -17.56 -24.59 24.56
N ASP A 282 -17.82 -23.61 25.43
CA ASP A 282 -19.18 -23.30 25.93
C ASP A 282 -20.12 -22.54 24.95
N ARG A 283 -19.58 -21.84 23.94
CA ARG A 283 -20.36 -21.23 22.83
C ARG A 283 -19.82 -21.56 21.46
N VAL A 284 -18.61 -22.10 21.44
CA VAL A 284 -17.88 -22.43 20.24
C VAL A 284 -18.44 -23.75 19.67
N GLU A 285 -19.01 -24.67 20.44
CA GLU A 285 -19.75 -25.83 19.88
C GLU A 285 -21.03 -25.45 19.11
N ASP A 286 -21.81 -24.47 19.60
CA ASP A 286 -22.98 -23.93 18.86
C ASP A 286 -22.55 -23.19 17.59
N LEU A 287 -21.42 -22.46 17.64
CA LEU A 287 -20.84 -21.79 16.46
C LEU A 287 -20.12 -22.76 15.51
N TYR A 288 -19.52 -23.85 15.98
CA TYR A 288 -18.77 -24.83 15.15
C TYR A 288 -19.68 -25.74 14.31
N ARG A 289 -20.91 -25.97 14.78
CA ARG A 289 -21.91 -26.76 14.08
C ARG A 289 -22.65 -25.96 13.00
N ASP A 290 -22.93 -24.68 13.27
CA ASP A 290 -23.81 -23.87 12.42
C ASP A 290 -23.08 -22.76 11.62
N TYR A 291 -21.83 -22.44 11.96
CA TYR A 291 -21.06 -21.37 11.30
C TYR A 291 -19.71 -21.82 10.75
N ASP A 292 -19.37 -21.29 9.58
CA ASP A 292 -18.04 -21.43 8.97
C ASP A 292 -16.99 -20.63 9.75
N GLU A 293 -15.71 -21.02 9.62
CA GLU A 293 -14.62 -20.46 10.41
C GLU A 293 -14.49 -18.93 10.31
N TRP A 294 -14.85 -18.37 9.15
CA TRP A 294 -14.82 -16.94 8.85
C TRP A 294 -15.96 -16.14 9.51
N GLN A 295 -17.13 -16.75 9.72
CA GLN A 295 -18.27 -16.09 10.37
C GLN A 295 -18.00 -15.78 11.85
N ARG A 296 -16.96 -16.38 12.41
CA ARG A 296 -16.54 -16.20 13.80
C ARG A 296 -15.57 -15.03 14.00
N TRP A 297 -15.01 -14.45 12.93
CA TRP A 297 -13.98 -13.41 13.03
C TRP A 297 -14.46 -12.17 13.81
N GLU A 298 -15.60 -11.60 13.39
CA GLU A 298 -16.19 -10.42 14.02
C GLU A 298 -16.81 -10.73 15.40
N PRO A 299 -17.63 -11.78 15.58
CA PRO A 299 -18.23 -12.07 16.89
C PRO A 299 -17.20 -12.37 17.99
N LEU A 300 -16.07 -12.99 17.63
CA LEU A 300 -14.98 -13.26 18.57
C LEU A 300 -14.03 -12.07 18.75
N GLN A 301 -14.27 -10.94 18.09
CA GLN A 301 -13.44 -9.74 18.17
C GLN A 301 -11.96 -10.02 17.85
N THR A 302 -11.74 -10.75 16.75
CA THR A 302 -10.38 -11.14 16.33
C THR A 302 -9.50 -9.94 15.96
N GLN A 303 -10.12 -8.81 15.60
CA GLN A 303 -9.44 -7.52 15.44
C GLN A 303 -8.75 -7.10 16.74
N ASP A 304 -9.50 -7.05 17.84
CA ASP A 304 -8.98 -6.60 19.13
C ASP A 304 -7.83 -7.50 19.61
N ALA A 305 -7.95 -8.82 19.35
CA ALA A 305 -6.87 -9.79 19.62
C ALA A 305 -5.59 -9.51 18.81
N TRP A 306 -5.74 -9.12 17.54
CA TRP A 306 -4.61 -8.71 16.71
C TRP A 306 -3.98 -7.42 17.23
N ASP A 307 -4.79 -6.42 17.54
CA ASP A 307 -4.32 -5.12 17.99
C ASP A 307 -3.55 -5.24 19.31
N ASP A 308 -3.99 -6.10 20.23
CA ASP A 308 -3.24 -6.45 21.45
C ASP A 308 -1.91 -7.13 21.16
N ALA A 309 -1.87 -8.10 20.23
CA ALA A 309 -0.63 -8.77 19.85
C ALA A 309 0.38 -7.80 19.19
N ILE A 310 -0.10 -6.89 18.34
CA ILE A 310 0.73 -5.88 17.71
C ILE A 310 1.22 -4.85 18.71
N ARG A 311 0.37 -4.42 19.64
CA ARG A 311 0.77 -3.53 20.74
C ARG A 311 1.86 -4.18 21.58
N ILE A 312 1.68 -5.44 21.98
CA ILE A 312 2.68 -6.19 22.76
C ILE A 312 4.02 -6.28 22.02
N TRP A 313 3.96 -6.60 20.72
CA TRP A 313 5.14 -6.64 19.87
C TRP A 313 5.85 -5.28 19.80
N LYS A 314 5.13 -4.21 19.44
CA LYS A 314 5.74 -2.90 19.18
C LYS A 314 6.30 -2.25 20.44
N GLU A 315 5.59 -2.33 21.56
CA GLU A 315 5.95 -1.60 22.78
C GLU A 315 6.98 -2.35 23.65
N TRP A 316 6.94 -3.69 23.70
CA TRP A 316 7.81 -4.46 24.60
C TRP A 316 8.75 -5.41 23.87
N ASP A 317 8.25 -6.24 22.97
CA ASP A 317 9.03 -7.38 22.48
C ASP A 317 10.02 -6.99 21.37
N ARG A 318 9.62 -6.14 20.42
CA ARG A 318 10.48 -5.60 19.34
C ARG A 318 11.66 -4.79 19.90
N PRO A 319 11.49 -3.85 20.85
CA PRO A 319 12.62 -3.16 21.47
C PRO A 319 13.56 -4.08 22.24
N SER A 320 13.03 -5.14 22.87
CA SER A 320 13.84 -6.10 23.63
C SER A 320 14.77 -6.94 22.76
N LYS A 321 14.39 -7.18 21.49
CA LYS A 321 15.09 -8.06 20.53
C LYS A 321 15.31 -9.50 21.02
N ARG A 322 14.56 -9.96 22.03
CA ARG A 322 14.72 -11.29 22.63
C ARG A 322 13.90 -12.38 21.96
N ILE A 323 12.84 -12.00 21.27
CA ILE A 323 11.85 -12.90 20.68
C ILE A 323 11.53 -12.44 19.26
N THR A 324 11.16 -13.37 18.38
CA THR A 324 10.70 -13.04 17.02
C THR A 324 9.25 -12.54 17.05
N PHE A 325 8.82 -11.89 15.97
CA PHE A 325 7.45 -11.39 15.85
C PHE A 325 6.41 -12.50 16.02
N THR A 326 6.56 -13.62 15.31
CA THR A 326 5.61 -14.74 15.38
C THR A 326 5.57 -15.37 16.77
N SER A 327 6.71 -15.47 17.44
CA SER A 327 6.77 -15.96 18.82
C SER A 327 6.14 -14.98 19.80
N SER A 328 6.29 -13.66 19.61
CA SER A 328 5.60 -12.64 20.41
C SER A 328 4.07 -12.74 20.28
N VAL A 329 3.57 -12.90 19.04
CA VAL A 329 2.14 -13.12 18.78
C VAL A 329 1.67 -14.43 19.44
N ALA A 330 2.41 -15.54 19.25
CA ALA A 330 2.10 -16.82 19.85
C ALA A 330 2.03 -16.76 21.39
N THR A 331 3.00 -16.09 22.03
CA THR A 331 3.01 -15.89 23.48
C THR A 331 1.85 -15.01 23.94
N THR A 332 1.48 -13.98 23.17
CA THR A 332 0.32 -13.12 23.46
C THR A 332 -0.95 -13.95 23.51
N VAL A 333 -1.16 -14.81 22.52
CA VAL A 333 -2.34 -15.68 22.43
C VAL A 333 -2.18 -17.02 23.17
N LYS A 334 -1.16 -17.14 24.06
CA LYS A 334 -0.88 -18.31 24.92
C LYS A 334 -0.70 -19.64 24.17
N LEU A 335 -0.14 -19.60 22.98
CA LEU A 335 0.30 -20.78 22.27
C LEU A 335 1.66 -21.25 22.80
N ALA A 336 1.94 -22.55 22.66
CA ALA A 336 3.21 -23.12 23.08
C ALA A 336 4.41 -22.39 22.42
N ASP A 337 5.50 -22.25 23.19
CA ASP A 337 6.70 -21.55 22.75
C ASP A 337 7.30 -22.15 21.47
N GLY A 338 7.82 -21.28 20.60
CA GLY A 338 8.69 -21.66 19.49
C GLY A 338 8.18 -21.54 18.06
N PRO A 339 6.94 -21.11 17.72
CA PRO A 339 6.55 -21.05 16.32
C PRO A 339 7.19 -19.88 15.56
N ASP A 340 7.95 -20.22 14.51
CA ASP A 340 8.48 -19.30 13.51
C ASP A 340 7.81 -19.54 12.15
N CYS A 341 6.76 -18.75 11.89
CA CYS A 341 6.04 -18.78 10.61
C CYS A 341 6.85 -18.18 9.45
N GLY A 342 8.01 -17.57 9.71
CA GLY A 342 8.90 -17.03 8.68
C GLY A 342 9.73 -18.08 7.92
N LEU A 343 9.60 -19.37 8.27
CA LEU A 343 10.41 -20.45 7.71
C LEU A 343 9.59 -21.40 6.82
N LEU A 344 10.20 -21.80 5.69
CA LEU A 344 9.62 -22.79 4.76
C LEU A 344 9.74 -24.25 5.24
N VAL A 345 10.64 -24.53 6.18
CA VAL A 345 10.95 -25.88 6.67
C VAL A 345 11.00 -25.87 8.20
N GLY A 346 10.17 -26.69 8.82
CA GLY A 346 10.07 -26.82 10.27
C GLY A 346 8.59 -26.79 10.68
N ALA A 347 8.15 -27.79 11.45
CA ALA A 347 6.80 -27.88 11.98
C ALA A 347 6.57 -26.81 13.07
N VAL A 348 6.50 -25.55 12.67
CA VAL A 348 6.41 -24.42 13.61
C VAL A 348 5.37 -23.37 13.22
N CYS A 349 4.56 -23.61 12.18
CA CYS A 349 3.40 -22.76 11.87
C CYS A 349 2.20 -23.63 11.49
N ASP A 350 1.80 -24.51 12.40
CA ASP A 350 0.70 -25.42 12.19
C ASP A 350 -0.64 -24.79 12.56
N TRP A 351 -1.67 -25.29 11.88
CA TRP A 351 -3.06 -25.00 12.22
C TRP A 351 -3.37 -25.55 13.62
N ILE A 352 -4.06 -24.73 14.40
CA ILE A 352 -4.47 -25.07 15.76
C ILE A 352 -5.98 -25.16 15.87
N TRP A 353 -6.41 -25.87 16.91
CA TRP A 353 -7.79 -25.95 17.33
C TRP A 353 -7.97 -25.11 18.58
N CYS A 354 -9.16 -24.53 18.73
CA CYS A 354 -9.58 -23.96 20.00
C CYS A 354 -9.56 -25.06 21.06
N SER A 355 -8.87 -24.83 22.17
CA SER A 355 -8.80 -25.79 23.27
C SER A 355 -8.94 -25.06 24.60
N GLU A 356 -9.32 -25.80 25.67
CA GLU A 356 -9.55 -25.23 27.00
C GLU A 356 -8.30 -24.50 27.55
N GLU A 357 -7.10 -24.86 27.09
CA GLU A 357 -5.86 -24.18 27.47
C GLU A 357 -5.76 -22.73 26.97
N MET A 358 -6.57 -22.35 25.97
CA MET A 358 -6.67 -20.98 25.47
C MET A 358 -7.67 -20.14 26.28
N ASP A 359 -8.52 -20.76 27.09
CA ASP A 359 -9.55 -20.10 27.90
C ASP A 359 -8.94 -19.51 29.18
N THR A 360 -8.18 -18.44 28.99
CA THR A 360 -7.47 -17.76 30.07
C THR A 360 -7.89 -16.31 30.15
N SER A 361 -7.57 -15.61 31.24
CA SER A 361 -7.80 -14.16 31.31
C SER A 361 -7.08 -13.38 30.20
N ASP A 362 -6.07 -13.99 29.58
CA ASP A 362 -5.17 -13.35 28.64
C ASP A 362 -5.32 -13.85 27.19
N SER A 363 -6.19 -14.83 26.94
CA SER A 363 -6.39 -15.41 25.61
C SER A 363 -7.84 -15.90 25.47
N GLY A 364 -8.19 -16.40 24.29
CA GLY A 364 -9.53 -16.87 24.02
C GLY A 364 -9.65 -17.43 22.61
N PRO A 365 -10.86 -17.79 22.15
CA PRO A 365 -11.08 -18.45 20.86
C PRO A 365 -10.66 -17.64 19.63
N ALA A 366 -10.52 -16.31 19.75
CA ALA A 366 -9.94 -15.47 18.70
C ALA A 366 -8.49 -15.84 18.37
N ALA A 367 -7.73 -16.37 19.35
CA ALA A 367 -6.37 -16.88 19.17
C ALA A 367 -6.30 -17.91 18.02
N GLN A 368 -7.27 -18.81 17.95
CA GLN A 368 -7.34 -19.83 16.92
C GLN A 368 -7.42 -19.21 15.53
N LEU A 369 -8.30 -18.23 15.35
CA LEU A 369 -8.54 -17.57 14.06
C LEU A 369 -7.32 -16.78 13.60
N LEU A 370 -6.70 -16.05 14.53
CA LEU A 370 -5.50 -15.27 14.26
C LEU A 370 -4.35 -16.18 13.84
N TRP A 371 -4.09 -17.23 14.62
CA TRP A 371 -2.99 -18.16 14.36
C TRP A 371 -3.19 -18.99 13.09
N ASN A 372 -4.42 -19.44 12.84
CA ASN A 372 -4.72 -20.18 11.62
C ASN A 372 -4.56 -19.32 10.37
N SER A 373 -4.70 -17.99 10.48
CA SER A 373 -4.36 -17.08 9.39
C SER A 373 -2.85 -17.06 9.09
N PHE A 374 -2.01 -17.09 10.14
CA PHE A 374 -0.55 -17.21 9.99
C PHE A 374 -0.18 -18.54 9.31
N ALA A 375 -0.75 -19.64 9.80
CA ALA A 375 -0.54 -20.98 9.26
C ALA A 375 -1.00 -21.08 7.79
N GLY A 376 -2.17 -20.52 7.47
CA GLY A 376 -2.68 -20.47 6.10
C GLY A 376 -1.77 -19.71 5.15
N LEU A 377 -1.21 -18.57 5.58
CA LEU A 377 -0.26 -17.82 4.77
C LEU A 377 1.05 -18.59 4.56
N ASN A 378 1.63 -19.13 5.63
CA ASN A 378 2.84 -19.96 5.54
C ASN A 378 2.63 -21.14 4.56
N GLU A 379 1.47 -21.82 4.63
CA GLU A 379 1.11 -22.92 3.75
C GLU A 379 1.11 -22.50 2.27
N LEU A 380 0.64 -21.29 1.93
CA LEU A 380 0.71 -20.76 0.56
C LEU A 380 2.17 -20.63 0.08
N PHE A 381 3.07 -20.09 0.91
CA PHE A 381 4.48 -19.96 0.57
C PHE A 381 5.18 -21.33 0.42
N VAL A 382 4.86 -22.29 1.29
CA VAL A 382 5.37 -23.67 1.21
C VAL A 382 4.87 -24.35 -0.08
N LEU A 383 3.60 -24.14 -0.44
CA LEU A 383 3.04 -24.66 -1.69
C LEU A 383 3.73 -24.06 -2.92
N LEU A 384 4.03 -22.76 -2.92
CA LEU A 384 4.76 -22.10 -4.00
C LEU A 384 6.19 -22.66 -4.13
N ASP A 385 6.94 -22.79 -3.02
CA ASP A 385 8.30 -23.37 -3.04
C ASP A 385 8.32 -24.80 -3.59
N HIS A 386 7.36 -25.61 -3.16
CA HIS A 386 7.25 -27.00 -3.60
C HIS A 386 6.93 -27.11 -5.10
N GLU A 387 6.08 -26.24 -5.65
CA GLU A 387 5.78 -26.24 -7.08
C GLU A 387 6.93 -25.65 -7.92
N LEU A 388 7.65 -24.64 -7.43
CA LEU A 388 8.91 -24.18 -8.02
C LEU A 388 9.96 -25.30 -8.07
N SER A 389 10.09 -26.07 -6.99
CA SER A 389 10.99 -27.23 -6.92
C SER A 389 10.66 -28.29 -7.98
N LYS A 390 9.37 -28.60 -8.15
CA LYS A 390 8.93 -29.54 -9.19
C LYS A 390 9.18 -29.00 -10.59
N ALA A 391 8.93 -27.71 -10.81
CA ALA A 391 9.16 -27.09 -12.11
C ALA A 391 10.66 -27.11 -12.47
N ALA A 392 11.54 -26.83 -11.50
CA ALA A 392 12.99 -26.95 -11.68
C ALA A 392 13.40 -28.33 -12.18
N ASN A 393 12.87 -29.40 -11.55
CA ASN A 393 13.16 -30.77 -11.95
C ASN A 393 12.66 -31.09 -13.37
N GLN A 394 11.45 -30.65 -13.72
CA GLN A 394 10.87 -30.89 -15.05
C GLN A 394 11.61 -30.13 -16.16
N ILE A 395 11.95 -28.86 -15.92
CA ILE A 395 12.70 -28.04 -16.87
C ILE A 395 14.11 -28.62 -17.04
N SER A 396 14.78 -29.00 -15.94
CA SER A 396 16.08 -29.69 -16.00
C SER A 396 16.04 -30.97 -16.84
N GLN A 397 14.98 -31.77 -16.71
CA GLN A 397 14.80 -32.98 -17.51
C GLN A 397 14.52 -32.66 -18.99
N SER A 398 13.68 -31.65 -19.26
CA SER A 398 13.38 -31.22 -20.63
C SER A 398 14.62 -30.74 -21.36
N LEU A 399 15.46 -29.95 -20.68
CA LEU A 399 16.71 -29.41 -21.22
C LEU A 399 17.74 -30.50 -21.51
N ARG A 400 17.89 -31.47 -20.59
CA ARG A 400 18.73 -32.66 -20.83
C ARG A 400 18.29 -33.48 -22.03
N ASN A 401 16.98 -33.56 -22.27
CA ASN A 401 16.39 -34.34 -23.35
C ASN A 401 16.40 -33.60 -24.70
N SER A 402 16.46 -32.28 -24.72
CA SER A 402 16.51 -31.48 -25.96
C SER A 402 17.90 -31.42 -26.60
N GLY A 403 18.94 -31.90 -25.90
CA GLY A 403 20.33 -31.85 -26.38
C GLY A 403 20.88 -30.42 -26.44
N ASN A 404 22.21 -30.30 -26.62
CA ASN A 404 22.96 -29.04 -26.72
C ASN A 404 22.56 -28.13 -27.92
N ASP A 405 21.55 -28.50 -28.70
CA ASP A 405 21.21 -27.87 -29.99
C ASP A 405 20.13 -26.78 -29.88
N SER A 406 19.56 -26.52 -28.70
CA SER A 406 18.35 -25.70 -28.57
C SER A 406 18.55 -24.23 -28.20
N ALA A 407 19.76 -23.78 -27.84
CA ALA A 407 20.04 -22.37 -27.58
C ALA A 407 21.52 -22.05 -27.83
N PRO A 408 21.87 -20.93 -28.48
CA PRO A 408 23.26 -20.48 -28.57
C PRO A 408 23.83 -20.30 -27.17
N ILE A 409 24.91 -21.01 -26.85
CA ILE A 409 25.68 -20.75 -25.62
C ILE A 409 26.13 -19.28 -25.70
N PRO A 410 25.84 -18.44 -24.69
CA PRO A 410 26.30 -17.06 -24.68
C PRO A 410 27.82 -17.04 -24.91
N ARG A 411 28.26 -16.35 -25.96
CA ARG A 411 29.69 -16.14 -26.16
C ARG A 411 30.18 -15.29 -24.99
N GLY A 412 31.22 -15.74 -24.29
CA GLY A 412 31.71 -15.05 -23.09
C GLY A 412 31.95 -13.56 -23.37
N GLY A 413 31.39 -12.69 -22.51
CA GLY A 413 31.50 -11.23 -22.61
C GLY A 413 30.25 -10.50 -23.11
N ASP A 414 29.14 -11.19 -23.41
CA ASP A 414 27.88 -10.56 -23.82
C ASP A 414 26.96 -10.29 -22.61
N ASP A 415 26.88 -9.02 -22.19
CA ASP A 415 26.05 -8.55 -21.07
C ASP A 415 24.54 -8.66 -21.34
N THR A 416 24.13 -8.93 -22.58
CA THR A 416 22.72 -9.02 -23.00
C THR A 416 22.01 -10.19 -22.32
N TYR A 417 22.63 -11.37 -22.31
CA TYR A 417 22.05 -12.57 -21.68
C TYR A 417 22.04 -12.46 -20.15
N PHE A 418 23.05 -11.79 -19.58
CA PHE A 418 23.10 -11.50 -18.15
C PHE A 418 22.01 -10.49 -17.74
N SER A 419 21.69 -9.51 -18.59
CA SER A 419 20.58 -8.58 -18.35
C SER A 419 19.22 -9.27 -18.45
N ALA A 420 19.02 -10.11 -19.46
CA ALA A 420 17.81 -10.94 -19.58
C ALA A 420 17.63 -11.89 -18.38
N ALA A 421 18.74 -12.40 -17.83
CA ALA A 421 18.77 -13.19 -16.61
C ALA A 421 18.35 -12.44 -15.37
N LYS A 422 18.88 -11.23 -15.23
CA LYS A 422 18.52 -10.31 -14.16
C LYS A 422 17.01 -10.01 -14.21
N ASP A 423 16.51 -9.71 -15.40
CA ASP A 423 15.09 -9.41 -15.62
C ASP A 423 14.20 -10.63 -15.36
N LEU A 424 14.59 -11.81 -15.84
CA LEU A 424 13.87 -13.05 -15.57
C LEU A 424 13.87 -13.39 -14.07
N HIS A 425 14.96 -13.13 -13.35
CA HIS A 425 15.00 -13.35 -11.92
C HIS A 425 14.03 -12.41 -11.18
N ILE A 426 14.13 -11.10 -11.41
CA ILE A 426 13.30 -10.07 -10.73
C ILE A 426 11.84 -10.18 -11.15
N TRP A 427 11.57 -10.02 -12.44
CA TRP A 427 10.20 -9.96 -12.95
C TRP A 427 9.56 -11.33 -13.02
N GLY A 428 10.35 -12.40 -13.18
CA GLY A 428 9.83 -13.76 -13.08
C GLY A 428 9.35 -14.10 -11.67
N ALA A 429 10.05 -13.64 -10.62
CA ALA A 429 9.58 -13.79 -9.25
C ALA A 429 8.23 -13.06 -9.05
N GLY A 430 8.15 -11.79 -9.44
CA GLY A 430 6.91 -11.00 -9.38
C GLY A 430 5.73 -11.64 -10.09
N ASN A 431 5.89 -11.99 -11.37
CA ASN A 431 4.81 -12.57 -12.18
C ASN A 431 4.33 -13.94 -11.64
N LEU A 432 5.24 -14.76 -11.11
CA LEU A 432 4.87 -16.06 -10.54
C LEU A 432 4.14 -15.92 -9.22
N THR A 433 4.60 -15.00 -8.36
CA THR A 433 3.91 -14.62 -7.13
C THR A 433 2.50 -14.11 -7.45
N GLU A 434 2.36 -13.20 -8.42
CA GLU A 434 1.07 -12.64 -8.83
C GLU A 434 0.09 -13.74 -9.25
N LEU A 435 0.50 -14.59 -10.19
CA LEU A 435 -0.35 -15.66 -10.70
C LEU A 435 -0.76 -16.63 -9.60
N PHE A 436 0.18 -17.02 -8.73
CA PHE A 436 -0.08 -17.98 -7.68
C PHE A 436 -0.98 -17.43 -6.57
N PHE A 437 -0.65 -16.25 -6.04
CA PHE A 437 -1.40 -15.64 -4.95
C PHE A 437 -2.76 -15.12 -5.42
N ASN A 438 -2.87 -14.55 -6.61
CA ASN A 438 -4.18 -14.16 -7.16
C ASN A 438 -5.11 -15.38 -7.26
N GLU A 439 -4.64 -16.50 -7.83
CA GLU A 439 -5.45 -17.71 -7.96
C GLU A 439 -5.79 -18.32 -6.59
N SER A 440 -4.81 -18.39 -5.69
CA SER A 440 -5.00 -19.00 -4.37
C SER A 440 -5.90 -18.17 -3.45
N LEU A 441 -5.70 -16.86 -3.41
CA LEU A 441 -6.50 -15.96 -2.59
C LEU A 441 -7.90 -15.80 -3.20
N THR A 442 -8.06 -15.68 -4.53
CA THR A 442 -9.39 -15.66 -5.18
C THR A 442 -10.18 -16.92 -4.86
N TYR A 443 -9.48 -18.05 -4.82
CA TYR A 443 -10.09 -19.30 -4.43
C TYR A 443 -10.59 -19.25 -2.98
N LEU A 444 -9.72 -18.91 -2.02
CA LEU A 444 -10.09 -18.80 -0.60
C LEU A 444 -11.23 -17.80 -0.37
N TRP A 445 -11.16 -16.67 -1.07
CA TRP A 445 -12.17 -15.61 -1.07
C TRP A 445 -13.56 -16.09 -1.50
N ASN A 446 -13.65 -16.89 -2.57
CA ASN A 446 -14.95 -17.37 -3.07
C ASN A 446 -15.67 -18.32 -2.10
N PHE A 447 -15.03 -18.78 -1.01
CA PHE A 447 -15.66 -19.61 0.03
C PHE A 447 -16.13 -18.82 1.25
N THR A 448 -15.75 -17.56 1.40
CA THR A 448 -16.26 -16.71 2.48
C THR A 448 -17.48 -15.96 1.93
N GLU A 449 -18.71 -16.35 2.31
CA GLU A 449 -19.95 -15.69 1.82
C GLU A 449 -20.03 -14.18 2.17
N ASN A 450 -19.15 -13.68 3.05
CA ASN A 450 -18.96 -12.25 3.27
C ASN A 450 -18.07 -11.62 2.19
N GLN A 451 -18.72 -11.17 1.12
CA GLN A 451 -18.13 -10.32 0.09
C GLN A 451 -17.68 -8.98 0.68
N GLY A 452 -16.44 -8.89 1.16
CA GLY A 452 -15.74 -7.60 1.11
C GLY A 452 -15.40 -7.19 -0.34
N PRO A 453 -14.75 -6.04 -0.57
CA PRO A 453 -14.40 -5.63 -1.91
C PRO A 453 -13.38 -6.59 -2.51
N ARG A 454 -13.59 -7.07 -3.76
CA ARG A 454 -12.54 -7.77 -4.54
C ARG A 454 -11.24 -6.96 -4.61
N ASP A 455 -11.32 -5.65 -4.41
CA ASP A 455 -10.18 -4.74 -4.35
C ASP A 455 -9.24 -5.07 -3.18
N SER A 456 -9.74 -5.56 -2.04
CA SER A 456 -8.90 -5.97 -0.91
C SER A 456 -8.01 -7.18 -1.27
N LEU A 457 -8.54 -8.11 -2.06
CA LEU A 457 -7.81 -9.26 -2.57
C LEU A 457 -6.71 -8.87 -3.57
N LYS A 458 -7.07 -7.95 -4.47
CA LYS A 458 -6.15 -7.39 -5.45
C LYS A 458 -5.02 -6.64 -4.74
N ASN A 459 -5.34 -5.85 -3.71
CA ASN A 459 -4.37 -5.12 -2.91
C ASN A 459 -3.40 -6.06 -2.19
N ALA A 460 -3.93 -7.12 -1.54
CA ALA A 460 -3.10 -8.17 -0.93
C ALA A 460 -2.14 -8.82 -1.94
N THR A 461 -2.64 -9.13 -3.14
CA THR A 461 -1.84 -9.73 -4.23
C THR A 461 -0.78 -8.74 -4.75
N MET A 462 -1.14 -7.47 -4.96
CA MET A 462 -0.18 -6.48 -5.45
C MET A 462 0.94 -6.21 -4.43
N ALA A 463 0.59 -6.09 -3.14
CA ALA A 463 1.58 -5.89 -2.08
C ALA A 463 2.63 -7.02 -2.04
N ILE A 464 2.18 -8.29 -2.07
CA ILE A 464 3.11 -9.42 -2.06
C ILE A 464 3.93 -9.52 -3.35
N VAL A 465 3.39 -9.09 -4.49
CA VAL A 465 4.11 -9.02 -5.78
C VAL A 465 5.19 -7.96 -5.75
N GLU A 466 4.86 -6.75 -5.34
CA GLU A 466 5.84 -5.66 -5.20
C GLU A 466 7.00 -6.06 -4.29
N GLN A 467 6.69 -6.65 -3.13
CA GLN A 467 7.72 -7.10 -2.20
C GLN A 467 8.55 -8.26 -2.75
N SER A 468 7.95 -9.17 -3.53
CA SER A 468 8.70 -10.24 -4.19
C SER A 468 9.72 -9.71 -5.22
N ILE A 469 9.39 -8.62 -5.91
CA ILE A 469 10.29 -7.94 -6.85
C ILE A 469 11.43 -7.28 -6.09
N ILE A 470 11.13 -6.58 -4.98
CA ILE A 470 12.13 -5.92 -4.13
C ILE A 470 13.12 -6.95 -3.57
N VAL A 471 12.61 -8.02 -2.95
CA VAL A 471 13.44 -9.09 -2.38
C VAL A 471 14.33 -9.76 -3.44
N ALA A 472 13.79 -10.04 -4.63
CA ALA A 472 14.57 -10.61 -5.73
C ALA A 472 15.67 -9.66 -6.22
N ASN A 473 15.39 -8.35 -6.30
CA ASN A 473 16.38 -7.35 -6.69
C ASN A 473 17.48 -7.16 -5.64
N ASP A 474 17.13 -7.16 -4.36
CA ASP A 474 18.08 -7.05 -3.24
C ASP A 474 19.02 -8.25 -3.16
N MET A 475 18.49 -9.44 -3.41
CA MET A 475 19.30 -10.66 -3.48
C MET A 475 20.39 -10.56 -4.56
N MET A 476 20.07 -10.03 -5.74
CA MET A 476 21.07 -9.84 -6.79
C MET A 476 22.06 -8.71 -6.47
N SER A 477 21.63 -7.70 -5.73
CA SER A 477 22.48 -6.59 -5.32
C SER A 477 23.51 -7.00 -4.26
N THR A 478 23.13 -7.94 -3.38
CA THR A 478 23.96 -8.47 -2.29
C THR A 478 24.85 -9.66 -2.71
N GLU A 479 24.40 -10.48 -3.66
CA GLU A 479 25.15 -11.65 -4.17
C GLU A 479 26.10 -11.36 -5.34
N LYS A 480 26.61 -10.13 -5.48
CA LYS A 480 27.53 -9.70 -6.57
C LYS A 480 28.73 -10.62 -6.85
N LYS A 481 29.11 -11.51 -5.92
CA LYS A 481 30.19 -12.49 -6.11
C LYS A 481 29.74 -13.79 -6.82
N GLY A 482 28.47 -14.16 -6.75
CA GLY A 482 27.95 -15.44 -7.28
C GLY A 482 27.28 -15.33 -8.66
N TRP A 483 26.59 -14.23 -8.95
CA TRP A 483 25.91 -14.00 -10.22
C TRP A 483 26.76 -13.13 -11.15
N LYS A 484 27.67 -13.76 -11.92
CA LYS A 484 28.45 -13.12 -12.98
C LYS A 484 28.28 -13.88 -14.29
N ALA A 485 28.34 -13.18 -15.43
CA ALA A 485 28.32 -13.81 -16.76
C ALA A 485 29.33 -14.97 -16.88
N GLU A 486 30.50 -14.82 -16.25
CA GLU A 486 31.60 -15.78 -16.21
C GLU A 486 31.29 -17.08 -15.43
N ASN A 487 30.31 -17.06 -14.51
CA ASN A 487 29.97 -18.19 -13.65
C ASN A 487 28.96 -19.16 -14.29
N PHE A 488 28.37 -18.79 -15.43
CA PHE A 488 27.40 -19.63 -16.13
C PHE A 488 28.10 -20.51 -17.16
N THR A 489 28.21 -21.81 -16.86
CA THR A 489 28.91 -22.79 -17.72
C THR A 489 28.04 -23.39 -18.83
N SER A 490 26.72 -23.27 -18.73
CA SER A 490 25.75 -23.63 -19.77
C SER A 490 24.41 -22.92 -19.57
N PHE A 491 23.64 -22.81 -20.63
CA PHE A 491 22.26 -22.31 -20.60
C PHE A 491 21.38 -23.11 -19.62
N ASP A 492 21.57 -24.43 -19.56
CA ASP A 492 20.81 -25.30 -18.66
C ASP A 492 21.13 -25.05 -17.19
N GLY A 493 22.41 -24.82 -16.85
CA GLY A 493 22.83 -24.45 -15.51
C GLY A 493 22.20 -23.11 -15.07
N TYR A 494 22.20 -22.14 -15.98
CA TYR A 494 21.62 -20.82 -15.80
C TYR A 494 20.12 -20.86 -15.45
N VAL A 495 19.33 -21.65 -16.17
CA VAL A 495 17.88 -21.77 -15.94
C VAL A 495 17.55 -22.39 -14.57
N VAL A 496 18.30 -23.42 -14.21
CA VAL A 496 18.15 -24.07 -12.91
C VAL A 496 18.49 -23.10 -11.77
N ASP A 497 19.47 -22.24 -11.97
CA ASP A 497 19.88 -21.23 -10.99
C ASP A 497 18.87 -20.08 -10.86
N VAL A 498 18.18 -19.69 -11.94
CA VAL A 498 17.04 -18.75 -11.87
C VAL A 498 15.92 -19.29 -10.98
N ILE A 499 15.52 -20.56 -11.16
CA ILE A 499 14.43 -21.16 -10.37
C ILE A 499 14.86 -21.35 -8.90
N LYS A 500 16.11 -21.72 -8.63
CA LYS A 500 16.66 -21.69 -7.26
C LYS A 500 16.62 -20.29 -6.69
N GLY A 501 16.93 -19.28 -7.50
CA GLY A 501 16.80 -17.88 -7.16
C GLY A 501 15.37 -17.52 -6.73
N TRP A 502 14.36 -17.89 -7.51
CA TRP A 502 12.95 -17.65 -7.15
C TRP A 502 12.55 -18.36 -5.85
N ARG A 503 13.01 -19.59 -5.62
CA ARG A 503 12.77 -20.30 -4.35
C ARG A 503 13.37 -19.58 -3.16
N LYS A 504 14.59 -19.08 -3.31
CA LYS A 504 15.27 -18.30 -2.27
C LYS A 504 14.59 -16.94 -2.05
N ALA A 505 14.12 -16.29 -3.12
CA ALA A 505 13.31 -15.07 -3.02
C ALA A 505 11.99 -15.33 -2.29
N ASN A 506 11.32 -16.44 -2.57
CA ASN A 506 10.11 -16.88 -1.87
C ASN A 506 10.37 -17.11 -0.36
N ALA A 507 11.49 -17.76 -0.01
CA ALA A 507 11.89 -17.97 1.38
C ALA A 507 12.17 -16.64 2.11
N ASN A 508 12.89 -15.73 1.47
CA ASN A 508 13.19 -14.41 2.03
C ASN A 508 11.95 -13.52 2.14
N LEU A 509 11.03 -13.62 1.19
CA LEU A 509 9.76 -12.92 1.25
C LEU A 509 8.91 -13.42 2.41
N LEU A 510 8.84 -14.74 2.63
CA LEU A 510 8.16 -15.31 3.80
C LEU A 510 8.80 -14.82 5.11
N TYR A 511 10.14 -14.83 5.18
CA TYR A 511 10.87 -14.34 6.33
C TYR A 511 10.59 -12.86 6.61
N TRP A 512 10.58 -12.03 5.56
CA TRP A 512 10.22 -10.61 5.66
C TRP A 512 8.77 -10.41 6.10
N THR A 513 7.84 -11.19 5.54
CA THR A 513 6.40 -11.14 5.85
C THR A 513 6.16 -11.32 7.35
N PHE A 514 6.88 -12.24 7.98
CA PHE A 514 6.79 -12.50 9.42
C PHE A 514 7.89 -11.81 10.25
N GLY A 515 8.57 -10.81 9.70
CA GLY A 515 9.68 -10.11 10.35
C GLY A 515 9.27 -9.11 11.42
N GLY A 516 8.01 -8.64 11.40
CA GLY A 516 7.46 -7.70 12.37
C GLY A 516 7.91 -6.25 12.17
N SER A 517 8.30 -5.85 10.96
CA SER A 517 8.39 -4.43 10.60
C SER A 517 6.98 -3.85 10.45
N ASP A 518 6.84 -2.53 10.48
CA ASP A 518 5.53 -1.90 10.37
C ASP A 518 4.88 -2.22 9.01
N GLU A 519 5.68 -2.28 7.94
CA GLU A 519 5.25 -2.67 6.60
C GLU A 519 4.86 -4.16 6.52
N SER A 520 5.61 -5.05 7.18
CA SER A 520 5.28 -6.48 7.17
C SER A 520 4.00 -6.76 7.97
N ILE A 521 3.80 -6.03 9.08
CA ILE A 521 2.58 -6.10 9.90
C ILE A 521 1.36 -5.64 9.10
N ASP A 522 1.47 -4.53 8.37
CA ASP A 522 0.38 -4.01 7.53
C ASP A 522 0.03 -4.96 6.38
N MET A 523 1.04 -5.53 5.72
CA MET A 523 0.80 -6.55 4.69
C MET A 523 0.12 -7.80 5.28
N LEU A 524 0.62 -8.30 6.42
CA LEU A 524 0.02 -9.43 7.12
C LEU A 524 -1.44 -9.16 7.44
N TRP A 525 -1.74 -8.01 8.04
CA TRP A 525 -3.09 -7.60 8.40
C TRP A 525 -4.01 -7.53 7.18
N THR A 526 -3.54 -6.92 6.09
CA THR A 526 -4.26 -6.85 4.81
C THR A 526 -4.65 -8.25 4.31
N MET A 527 -3.74 -9.22 4.44
CA MET A 527 -3.96 -10.60 4.00
C MET A 527 -4.86 -11.40 4.95
N MET A 528 -4.79 -11.21 6.27
CA MET A 528 -5.53 -12.03 7.24
C MET A 528 -6.91 -11.49 7.63
N SER A 529 -7.05 -10.16 7.65
CA SER A 529 -8.24 -9.47 8.16
C SER A 529 -9.53 -9.98 7.52
N SER A 530 -10.61 -10.00 8.29
CA SER A 530 -11.90 -10.56 7.87
C SER A 530 -11.82 -12.05 7.50
N ALA A 531 -10.92 -12.80 8.14
CA ALA A 531 -10.76 -14.24 7.97
C ALA A 531 -10.48 -14.74 6.54
N LYS A 532 -9.84 -13.90 5.71
CA LYS A 532 -9.50 -14.23 4.31
C LYS A 532 -8.68 -15.51 4.13
N LEU A 533 -7.99 -15.98 5.18
CA LEU A 533 -7.05 -17.10 5.13
C LEU A 533 -7.46 -18.34 5.93
N ILE A 534 -8.63 -18.37 6.57
CA ILE A 534 -8.94 -19.37 7.62
C ILE A 534 -9.67 -20.62 7.10
N SER A 535 -10.11 -20.70 5.84
CA SER A 535 -10.92 -21.83 5.38
C SER A 535 -10.12 -23.10 5.08
N ARG A 536 -10.13 -24.08 6.00
CA ARG A 536 -9.56 -25.42 5.75
C ARG A 536 -10.62 -26.45 5.33
N ARG A 537 -11.87 -26.28 5.78
CA ARG A 537 -12.94 -27.30 5.68
C ARG A 537 -13.37 -27.65 4.25
N TYR A 538 -13.10 -26.77 3.27
CA TYR A 538 -13.54 -26.92 1.89
C TYR A 538 -12.45 -26.62 0.85
N LEU A 539 -11.20 -27.09 1.04
CA LEU A 539 -10.30 -27.26 -0.10
C LEU A 539 -10.54 -28.65 -0.72
N PRO A 540 -11.50 -28.85 -1.65
CA PRO A 540 -11.58 -30.10 -2.39
C PRO A 540 -10.24 -30.39 -3.05
N LYS A 541 -9.68 -31.57 -2.75
CA LYS A 541 -8.39 -32.07 -3.30
C LYS A 541 -8.27 -31.89 -4.82
N GLY A 542 -9.40 -31.83 -5.54
CA GLY A 542 -9.45 -31.54 -6.98
C GLY A 542 -8.99 -30.13 -7.39
N SER A 543 -9.23 -29.08 -6.59
CA SER A 543 -8.86 -27.70 -6.95
C SER A 543 -7.37 -27.42 -6.78
N MET A 544 -6.72 -28.09 -5.82
CA MET A 544 -5.27 -27.98 -5.62
C MET A 544 -4.50 -28.60 -6.80
N ASN A 545 -5.03 -29.64 -7.45
CA ASN A 545 -4.44 -30.21 -8.66
C ASN A 545 -4.59 -29.28 -9.89
N ALA A 546 -5.70 -28.57 -10.02
CA ALA A 546 -5.89 -27.57 -11.07
C ALA A 546 -4.92 -26.38 -10.90
N ARG A 547 -4.78 -25.86 -9.66
CA ARG A 547 -3.81 -24.81 -9.29
C ARG A 547 -2.38 -25.21 -9.64
N ARG A 548 -1.98 -26.42 -9.24
CA ARG A 548 -0.65 -26.98 -9.59
C ARG A 548 -0.44 -27.08 -11.11
N LYS A 549 -1.49 -27.36 -11.88
CA LYS A 549 -1.41 -27.44 -13.35
C LYS A 549 -1.24 -26.05 -13.97
N ASN A 550 -1.98 -25.05 -13.49
CA ASN A 550 -1.91 -23.67 -13.95
C ASN A 550 -0.56 -23.03 -13.61
N LEU A 551 -0.08 -23.18 -12.38
CA LEU A 551 1.23 -22.69 -11.97
C LEU A 551 2.35 -23.35 -12.78
N LYS A 552 2.29 -24.67 -13.03
CA LYS A 552 3.25 -25.33 -13.93
C LYS A 552 3.23 -24.78 -15.35
N ALA A 553 2.05 -24.50 -15.89
CA ALA A 553 1.91 -23.90 -17.22
C ALA A 553 2.47 -22.48 -17.25
N ALA A 554 2.24 -21.69 -16.20
CA ALA A 554 2.80 -20.35 -16.03
C ALA A 554 4.32 -20.38 -15.95
N ILE A 555 4.90 -21.23 -15.09
CA ILE A 555 6.36 -21.37 -14.98
C ILE A 555 6.97 -21.75 -16.32
N LYS A 556 6.37 -22.70 -17.05
CA LYS A 556 6.82 -23.06 -18.41
C LYS A 556 6.67 -21.91 -19.40
N LYS A 557 5.58 -21.15 -19.35
CA LYS A 557 5.34 -20.03 -20.26
C LYS A 557 6.32 -18.88 -20.00
N THR A 558 6.51 -18.50 -18.74
CA THR A 558 7.52 -17.51 -18.32
C THR A 558 8.91 -17.97 -18.72
N PHE A 559 9.22 -19.25 -18.53
CA PHE A 559 10.46 -19.84 -18.98
C PHE A 559 10.67 -19.68 -20.49
N HIS A 560 9.74 -20.16 -21.33
CA HIS A 560 9.85 -20.07 -22.78
C HIS A 560 9.87 -18.63 -23.31
N ALA A 561 9.17 -17.71 -22.66
CA ALA A 561 9.16 -16.30 -23.06
C ALA A 561 10.54 -15.64 -22.97
N TYR A 562 11.36 -16.00 -21.96
CA TYR A 562 12.69 -15.41 -21.75
C TYR A 562 13.85 -16.24 -22.33
N THR A 563 13.62 -17.52 -22.63
CA THR A 563 14.67 -18.44 -23.11
C THR A 563 14.79 -18.55 -24.63
N SER A 564 13.93 -17.88 -25.38
CA SER A 564 14.04 -17.79 -26.84
C SER A 564 14.13 -16.35 -27.33
N PRO A 565 15.22 -15.62 -27.05
CA PRO A 565 15.39 -14.24 -27.53
C PRO A 565 15.34 -14.13 -29.05
N ASP A 566 15.83 -15.13 -29.78
CA ASP A 566 15.88 -15.13 -31.26
C ASP A 566 14.49 -15.25 -31.94
N LEU A 567 13.43 -15.46 -31.15
CA LEU A 567 12.03 -15.42 -31.63
C LEU A 567 11.39 -14.01 -31.50
N TRP A 568 12.10 -13.02 -30.93
CA TRP A 568 11.58 -11.69 -30.62
C TRP A 568 12.28 -10.56 -31.37
#